data_AF-A0A7J6N547-F1
#
_entry.id   AF-A0A7J6N547-F1
#
_cell.length_a   1.000
_cell.length_b   1.000
_cell.length_c   1.000
_cell.angle_alpha   90.00
_cell.angle_beta   90.00
_cell.angle_gamma   90.00
#
_symmetry.space_group_name_H-M   'P 1'
#
loop_
_entity.id
_entity.type
_entity.pdbx_description
1 polymer ?
#
loop_
_entity_poly.entity_id
_entity_poly.type
_entity_poly.pdbx_seq_one_letter_code
_entity_poly.pdbx_strand_id
1 'polypeptide(L)'
;MTREVRDSDRDAAREPCPDRIVEDLGGAFGMGCVGGFLWHFVKGARNSPRGERLHGALYSAKTRAPILGSSFAVWGGTFSAFDCSLQYIRQRDDHWNAIASGFLTGGVLAARGGWKTASKNAVVGGILLAIIEGVSA
;
A
#
# COMPACT_ATOMS: atom_id res chain seq x y z
N MET A 1 -4.13 -36.71 -6.34
CA MET A 1 -3.55 -35.63 -7.16
C MET A 1 -4.47 -34.40 -7.36
N THR A 2 -5.76 -34.44 -7.02
CA THR A 2 -6.67 -33.27 -7.08
C THR A 2 -7.04 -32.65 -5.73
N ARG A 3 -6.53 -33.22 -4.62
CA ARG A 3 -6.69 -32.71 -3.26
C ARG A 3 -5.53 -31.80 -2.81
N GLU A 4 -4.29 -32.05 -3.26
CA GLU A 4 -3.15 -31.14 -3.02
C GLU A 4 -3.30 -29.78 -3.71
N VAL A 5 -3.85 -29.73 -4.92
CA VAL A 5 -4.11 -28.45 -5.62
C VAL A 5 -5.22 -27.64 -4.93
N ARG A 6 -6.15 -28.30 -4.22
CA ARG A 6 -7.29 -27.64 -3.57
C ARG A 6 -6.99 -27.16 -2.14
N ASP A 7 -6.09 -27.85 -1.42
CA ASP A 7 -5.50 -27.29 -0.20
C ASP A 7 -4.53 -26.17 -0.55
N SER A 8 -3.77 -26.30 -1.65
CA SER A 8 -2.97 -25.20 -2.17
C SER A 8 -3.82 -23.99 -2.56
N ASP A 9 -5.09 -24.08 -2.94
CA ASP A 9 -5.91 -22.89 -3.29
C ASP A 9 -6.38 -22.08 -2.06
N ARG A 10 -6.43 -22.73 -0.88
CA ARG A 10 -6.79 -22.07 0.39
C ARG A 10 -5.57 -21.60 1.18
N ASP A 11 -4.45 -22.31 1.02
CA ASP A 11 -3.13 -21.90 1.53
C ASP A 11 -2.36 -20.99 0.53
N ALA A 12 -2.72 -20.94 -0.76
CA ALA A 12 -2.16 -19.99 -1.75
C ALA A 12 -2.98 -18.70 -1.89
N ALA A 13 -4.01 -18.50 -1.07
CA ALA A 13 -4.66 -17.21 -0.93
C ALA A 13 -3.88 -16.26 0.02
N ARG A 14 -2.93 -16.79 0.80
CA ARG A 14 -2.02 -16.03 1.67
C ARG A 14 -0.60 -16.55 1.44
N GLU A 15 0.20 -15.81 0.69
CA GLU A 15 1.63 -16.11 0.58
C GLU A 15 2.28 -16.11 1.98
N PRO A 16 3.18 -17.06 2.29
CA PRO A 16 3.89 -17.08 3.57
C PRO A 16 4.76 -15.83 3.71
N CYS A 17 4.86 -15.31 4.93
CA CYS A 17 5.89 -14.32 5.24
C CYS A 17 7.27 -14.97 5.06
N PRO A 18 8.22 -14.38 4.30
CA PRO A 18 8.30 -12.98 3.89
C PRO A 18 7.84 -12.66 2.45
N ASP A 19 7.45 -13.64 1.64
CA ASP A 19 7.15 -13.45 0.21
C ASP A 19 6.01 -12.44 0.00
N ARG A 20 4.99 -12.48 0.87
CA ARG A 20 3.89 -11.50 0.93
C ARG A 20 4.35 -10.04 0.99
N ILE A 21 5.47 -9.76 1.66
CA ILE A 21 6.00 -8.39 1.76
C ILE A 21 6.50 -7.91 0.40
N VAL A 22 7.14 -8.80 -0.37
CA VAL A 22 7.68 -8.50 -1.70
C VAL A 22 6.53 -8.33 -2.70
N GLU A 23 5.52 -9.20 -2.63
CA GLU A 23 4.32 -9.08 -3.46
C GLU A 23 3.57 -7.78 -3.17
N ASP A 24 3.32 -7.44 -1.89
CA ASP A 24 2.62 -6.21 -1.51
C ASP A 24 3.42 -4.95 -1.87
N LEU A 25 4.75 -4.98 -1.74
CA LEU A 25 5.64 -3.91 -2.22
C LEU A 25 5.49 -3.68 -3.73
N GLY A 26 5.58 -4.76 -4.51
CA GLY A 26 5.52 -4.72 -5.97
C GLY A 26 4.13 -4.34 -6.48
N GLY A 27 3.09 -4.93 -5.90
CA GLY A 27 1.69 -4.65 -6.20
C GLY A 27 1.34 -3.19 -5.91
N ALA A 28 1.69 -2.68 -4.72
CA ALA A 28 1.45 -1.30 -4.36
C ALA A 28 2.27 -0.31 -5.22
N PHE A 29 3.51 -0.65 -5.56
CA PHE A 29 4.31 0.14 -6.50
C PHE A 29 3.66 0.22 -7.88
N GLY A 30 3.21 -0.92 -8.41
CA GLY A 30 2.53 -1.02 -9.70
C GLY A 30 1.24 -0.21 -9.74
N MET A 31 0.37 -0.39 -8.74
CA MET A 31 -0.87 0.39 -8.58
C MET A 31 -0.59 1.89 -8.51
N GLY A 32 0.40 2.31 -7.71
CA GLY A 32 0.78 3.71 -7.57
C GLY A 32 1.41 4.31 -8.84
N CYS A 33 2.19 3.53 -9.60
CA CYS A 33 2.74 3.95 -10.88
C CYS A 33 1.64 4.13 -11.94
N VAL A 34 0.71 3.18 -12.06
CA VAL A 34 -0.39 3.26 -13.04
C VAL A 34 -1.34 4.41 -12.69
N GLY A 35 -1.80 4.48 -11.43
CA GLY A 35 -2.68 5.56 -10.97
C GLY A 35 -2.00 6.92 -11.03
N GLY A 36 -0.73 7.00 -10.62
CA GLY A 36 0.09 8.21 -10.69
C GLY A 36 0.34 8.66 -12.12
N PHE A 37 0.61 7.74 -13.04
CA PHE A 37 0.78 8.07 -14.45
C PHE A 37 -0.50 8.69 -15.02
N LEU A 38 -1.66 8.05 -14.83
CA LEU A 38 -2.93 8.58 -15.32
C LEU A 38 -3.25 9.96 -14.73
N TRP A 39 -3.13 10.10 -13.40
CA TRP A 39 -3.41 11.36 -12.71
C TRP A 39 -2.48 12.48 -13.16
N HIS A 40 -1.17 12.24 -13.18
CA HIS A 40 -0.18 13.24 -13.56
C HIS A 40 -0.14 13.52 -15.06
N PHE A 41 -0.58 12.57 -15.90
CA PHE A 41 -0.76 12.78 -17.33
C PHE A 41 -1.92 13.75 -17.59
N VAL A 42 -3.11 13.49 -17.00
CA VAL A 42 -4.27 14.39 -17.13
C VAL A 42 -3.98 15.76 -16.53
N LYS A 43 -3.39 15.80 -15.33
CA LYS A 43 -3.02 17.05 -14.66
C LYS A 43 -1.95 17.81 -15.47
N GLY A 44 -0.96 17.11 -16.01
CA GLY A 44 0.09 17.69 -16.85
C GLY A 44 -0.47 18.26 -18.15
N ALA A 45 -1.39 17.54 -18.82
CA ALA A 45 -2.05 18.02 -20.03
C ALA A 45 -2.88 19.30 -19.79
N ARG A 46 -3.55 19.39 -18.63
CA ARG A 46 -4.36 20.56 -18.25
C ARG A 46 -3.51 21.76 -17.85
N ASN A 47 -2.37 21.54 -17.20
CA ASN A 47 -1.50 22.61 -16.69
C ASN A 47 -0.45 23.10 -17.72
N SER A 48 -0.29 22.41 -18.85
CA SER A 48 0.72 22.76 -19.85
C SER A 48 0.22 23.81 -20.85
N PRO A 49 1.11 24.71 -21.34
CA PRO A 49 0.78 25.72 -22.34
C PRO A 49 0.29 25.08 -23.65
N ARG A 50 -0.55 25.82 -24.40
CA ARG A 50 -1.09 25.35 -25.69
C ARG A 50 0.08 25.13 -26.68
N GLY A 51 0.15 23.94 -27.27
CA GLY A 51 1.24 23.51 -28.16
C GLY A 51 2.10 22.37 -27.57
N GLU A 52 2.46 22.46 -26.29
CA GLU A 52 3.35 21.49 -25.61
C GLU A 52 2.58 20.55 -24.67
N ARG A 53 1.26 20.42 -24.84
CA ARG A 53 0.40 19.68 -23.91
C ARG A 53 0.78 18.21 -23.78
N LEU A 54 1.10 17.56 -24.90
CA LEU A 54 1.46 16.14 -24.89
C LEU A 54 2.82 15.92 -24.23
N HIS A 55 3.78 16.77 -24.56
CA HIS A 55 5.13 16.71 -24.00
C HIS A 55 5.14 17.03 -22.50
N GLY A 56 4.43 18.08 -22.07
CA GLY A 56 4.27 18.43 -20.66
C GLY A 56 3.46 17.40 -19.86
N ALA A 57 2.46 16.76 -20.48
CA ALA A 57 1.73 15.64 -19.89
C ALA A 57 2.63 14.42 -19.66
N LEU A 58 3.35 13.99 -20.70
CA LEU A 58 4.28 12.85 -20.62
C LEU A 58 5.42 13.11 -19.64
N TYR A 59 6.00 14.31 -19.66
CA TYR A 59 7.05 14.71 -18.73
C TYR A 59 6.56 14.68 -17.27
N SER A 60 5.38 15.25 -17.01
CA SER A 60 4.78 15.25 -15.67
C SER A 60 4.44 13.84 -15.20
N ALA A 61 3.87 13.00 -16.07
CA ALA A 61 3.53 11.63 -15.75
C ALA A 61 4.79 10.81 -15.44
N LYS A 62 5.81 10.86 -16.31
CA LYS A 62 7.06 10.10 -16.16
C LYS A 62 7.84 10.48 -14.90
N THR A 63 7.89 11.77 -14.56
CA THR A 63 8.67 12.25 -13.41
C THR A 63 7.96 12.04 -12.07
N ARG A 64 6.61 12.02 -12.05
CA ARG A 64 5.84 11.96 -10.79
C ARG A 64 5.25 10.59 -10.49
N ALA A 65 4.91 9.79 -11.51
CA ALA A 65 4.39 8.44 -11.33
C ALA A 65 5.27 7.53 -10.43
N PRO A 66 6.60 7.43 -10.63
CA PRO A 66 7.44 6.58 -9.77
C PRO A 66 7.55 7.10 -8.34
N ILE A 67 7.45 8.42 -8.12
CA ILE A 67 7.46 9.02 -6.77
C ILE A 67 6.19 8.60 -6.03
N LEU A 68 5.03 8.67 -6.68
CA LEU A 68 3.79 8.19 -6.08
C LEU A 68 3.83 6.67 -5.86
N GLY A 69 4.26 5.91 -6.87
CA GLY A 69 4.47 4.47 -6.78
C GLY A 69 5.35 4.07 -5.59
N SER A 70 6.49 4.74 -5.40
CA SER A 70 7.37 4.47 -4.25
C SER A 70 6.72 4.75 -2.90
N SER A 71 5.84 5.76 -2.82
CA SER A 71 5.13 6.09 -1.58
C SER A 71 4.12 5.00 -1.23
N PHE A 72 3.40 4.49 -2.22
CA PHE A 72 2.51 3.33 -2.06
C PHE A 72 3.27 2.05 -1.73
N ALA A 73 4.42 1.81 -2.36
CA ALA A 73 5.27 0.68 -2.07
C ALA A 73 5.74 0.70 -0.60
N VAL A 74 6.29 1.82 -0.14
CA VAL A 74 6.74 1.96 1.25
C VAL A 74 5.59 1.75 2.23
N TRP A 75 4.40 2.26 1.92
CA TRP A 75 3.21 2.02 2.74
C TRP A 75 2.83 0.54 2.78
N GLY A 76 2.66 -0.11 1.63
CA GLY A 76 2.29 -1.52 1.51
C GLY A 76 3.31 -2.45 2.18
N GLY A 77 4.60 -2.27 1.88
CA GLY A 77 5.66 -3.09 2.48
C GLY A 77 5.79 -2.92 3.99
N THR A 78 5.61 -1.69 4.50
CA THR A 78 5.64 -1.46 5.96
C THR A 78 4.43 -2.09 6.65
N PHE A 79 3.25 -2.00 6.02
CA PHE A 79 2.04 -2.65 6.50
C PHE A 79 2.22 -4.16 6.60
N SER A 80 2.65 -4.81 5.52
CA SER A 80 2.83 -6.27 5.47
C SER A 80 3.95 -6.74 6.40
N ALA A 81 5.01 -5.94 6.56
CA ALA A 81 6.05 -6.23 7.55
C ALA A 81 5.52 -6.22 8.99
N PHE A 82 4.66 -5.26 9.35
CA PHE A 82 4.03 -5.24 10.67
C PHE A 82 3.00 -6.36 10.84
N ASP A 83 2.19 -6.66 9.82
CA ASP A 83 1.22 -7.75 9.86
C ASP A 83 1.91 -9.11 10.04
N CYS A 84 2.94 -9.39 9.23
CA CYS A 84 3.78 -10.59 9.37
C CYS A 84 4.46 -10.68 10.74
N SER A 85 4.95 -9.56 11.28
CA SER A 85 5.58 -9.53 12.60
C SER A 85 4.58 -9.82 13.72
N LEU A 86 3.37 -9.26 13.64
CA LEU A 86 2.31 -9.50 14.62
C LEU A 86 1.80 -10.93 14.54
N GLN A 87 1.64 -11.48 13.33
CA GLN A 87 1.28 -12.88 13.12
C GLN A 87 2.35 -13.81 13.70
N TYR A 88 3.64 -13.51 13.51
CA TYR A 88 4.74 -14.28 14.10
C TYR A 88 4.74 -14.22 15.63
N ILE A 89 4.48 -13.06 16.24
CA ILE A 89 4.47 -12.94 17.70
C ILE A 89 3.23 -13.61 18.31
N ARG A 90 2.06 -13.44 17.69
CA ARG A 90 0.78 -13.88 18.25
C ARG A 90 0.37 -15.30 17.82
N GLN A 91 1.00 -15.84 16.77
CA GLN A 91 0.68 -17.15 16.18
C GLN A 91 -0.81 -17.29 15.82
N ARG A 92 -1.44 -16.14 15.49
CA ARG A 92 -2.87 -16.01 15.17
C ARG A 92 -3.01 -14.98 14.06
N ASP A 93 -3.91 -15.25 13.13
CA ASP A 93 -4.25 -14.35 12.02
C ASP A 93 -5.69 -13.86 12.22
N ASP A 94 -5.82 -12.71 12.87
CA ASP A 94 -7.11 -12.08 13.20
C ASP A 94 -7.17 -10.70 12.56
N HIS A 95 -8.38 -10.18 12.30
CA HIS A 95 -8.59 -8.81 11.77
C HIS A 95 -7.93 -7.72 12.64
N TRP A 96 -7.66 -8.00 13.92
CA TRP A 96 -6.93 -7.09 14.80
C TRP A 96 -5.48 -6.85 14.37
N ASN A 97 -4.84 -7.83 13.71
CA ASN A 97 -3.48 -7.66 13.21
C ASN A 97 -3.44 -6.64 12.07
N ALA A 98 -4.43 -6.67 11.16
CA ALA A 98 -4.59 -5.68 10.10
C ALA A 98 -4.84 -4.28 10.67
N ILE A 99 -5.75 -4.12 11.64
CA ILE A 99 -6.02 -2.82 12.27
C ILE A 99 -4.77 -2.28 12.98
N ALA A 100 -4.08 -3.13 13.75
CA ALA A 100 -2.90 -2.75 14.49
C ALA A 100 -1.72 -2.40 13.56
N SER A 101 -1.49 -3.19 12.50
CA SER A 101 -0.44 -2.91 11.51
C SER A 101 -0.75 -1.64 10.71
N GLY A 102 -2.01 -1.35 10.40
CA GLY A 102 -2.43 -0.06 9.81
C GLY A 102 -2.13 1.13 10.72
N PHE A 103 -2.41 1.00 12.01
CA PHE A 103 -2.07 2.01 13.01
C PHE A 103 -0.55 2.23 13.11
N LEU A 104 0.21 1.14 13.22
CA LEU A 104 1.67 1.18 13.32
C LEU A 104 2.31 1.78 12.07
N THR A 105 1.85 1.39 10.89
CA THR A 105 2.33 1.91 9.59
C THR A 105 2.09 3.41 9.49
N GLY A 106 0.87 3.86 9.78
CA GLY A 106 0.53 5.29 9.76
C GLY A 106 1.38 6.10 10.74
N GLY A 107 1.62 5.57 11.94
CA GLY A 107 2.45 6.22 12.96
C GLY A 107 3.93 6.28 12.57
N VAL A 108 4.50 5.18 12.10
CA VAL A 108 5.93 5.05 11.78
C VAL A 108 6.31 5.89 10.57
N LEU A 109 5.50 5.89 9.52
CA LEU A 109 5.77 6.71 8.33
C LEU A 109 5.68 8.21 8.63
N ALA A 110 4.85 8.61 9.58
CA ALA A 110 4.70 9.99 10.01
C ALA A 110 5.59 10.39 11.20
N ALA A 111 6.42 9.47 11.72
CA ALA A 111 7.23 9.70 12.92
C ALA A 111 8.16 10.92 12.79
N ARG A 112 8.70 11.15 11.59
CA ARG A 112 9.58 12.31 11.28
C ARG A 112 8.85 13.66 11.37
N GLY A 113 7.52 13.67 11.28
CA GLY A 113 6.69 14.87 11.42
C GLY A 113 6.39 15.25 12.88
N GLY A 114 6.99 14.55 13.85
CA GLY A 114 6.75 14.73 15.28
C GLY A 114 5.55 13.95 15.80
N TRP A 115 5.49 13.78 17.13
CA TRP A 115 4.47 12.99 17.83
C TRP A 115 3.02 13.32 17.46
N LYS A 116 2.65 14.60 17.38
CA LYS A 116 1.28 15.02 17.00
C LYS A 116 0.90 14.54 15.59
N THR A 117 1.82 14.64 14.64
CA THR A 117 1.60 14.20 13.25
C THR A 117 1.56 12.67 13.18
N ALA A 118 2.45 12.00 13.91
CA ALA A 118 2.49 10.54 14.01
C ALA A 118 1.18 9.98 14.56
N SER A 119 0.68 10.49 15.70
CA SER A 119 -0.58 10.03 16.30
C SER A 119 -1.78 10.23 15.37
N LYS A 120 -1.86 11.36 14.67
CA LYS A 120 -2.94 11.60 13.71
C LYS A 120 -2.92 10.59 12.56
N ASN A 121 -1.75 10.34 11.97
CA ASN A 121 -1.63 9.39 10.87
C ASN A 121 -1.85 7.94 11.32
N ALA A 122 -1.42 7.59 12.53
CA ALA A 122 -1.68 6.28 13.13
C ALA A 122 -3.19 6.04 13.30
N VAL A 123 -3.92 7.00 13.86
CA VAL A 123 -5.38 6.89 14.02
C VAL A 123 -6.08 6.77 12.67
N VAL A 124 -5.70 7.57 11.67
CA VAL A 124 -6.26 7.46 10.31
C VAL A 124 -5.99 6.08 9.71
N GLY A 125 -4.75 5.57 9.81
CA GLY A 125 -4.38 4.24 9.31
C GLY A 125 -5.17 3.12 9.99
N GLY A 126 -5.32 3.16 11.31
CA GLY A 126 -6.10 2.19 12.06
C GLY A 126 -7.60 2.22 11.72
N ILE A 127 -8.19 3.42 11.58
CA ILE A 127 -9.60 3.56 11.21
C ILE A 127 -9.85 3.04 9.79
N LEU A 128 -8.99 3.36 8.83
CA LEU A 128 -9.15 2.91 7.45
C LEU A 128 -9.19 1.38 7.35
N LEU A 129 -8.28 0.69 8.04
CA LEU A 129 -8.27 -0.77 8.02
C LEU A 129 -9.36 -1.39 8.88
N ALA A 130 -9.78 -0.74 9.97
CA ALA A 130 -10.97 -1.17 10.71
C ALA A 130 -12.23 -1.14 9.85
N ILE A 131 -12.36 -0.15 8.95
CA ILE A 131 -13.47 -0.09 8.00
C ILE A 131 -13.33 -1.20 6.95
N ILE A 132 -12.14 -1.42 6.39
CA ILE A 132 -11.92 -2.46 5.37
C ILE A 132 -12.25 -3.84 5.93
N GLU A 133 -11.66 -4.19 7.08
CA GLU A 133 -11.90 -5.47 7.75
C GLU A 133 -13.35 -5.60 8.24
N GLY A 134 -13.97 -4.49 8.65
CA GLY A 134 -15.37 -4.46 9.07
C GLY A 134 -16.38 -4.62 7.93
N VAL A 135 -15.99 -4.32 6.69
CA VAL A 135 -16.80 -4.56 5.48
C VAL A 135 -16.56 -5.95 4.92
N SER A 136 -15.39 -6.55 5.16
CA SER A 136 -15.07 -7.92 4.74
C SER A 136 -15.51 -9.02 5.73
N ALA A 137 -16.01 -8.64 6.90
CA ALA A 137 -16.59 -9.52 7.92
C ALA A 137 -18.08 -9.77 7.68
#